data_AF-M2BFD5-F1
#
_entry.id   AF-M2BFD5-F1
#
_cell.length_a   1.000
_cell.length_b   1.000
_cell.length_c   1.000
_cell.angle_alpha   90.00
_cell.angle_beta   90.00
_cell.angle_gamma   90.00
#
_symmetry.space_group_name_H-M   'P 1'
#
loop_
_entity.id
_entity.type
_entity.pdbx_description
1 polymer ?
#
loop_
_entity_poly.entity_id
_entity_poly.type
_entity_poly.pdbx_seq_one_letter_code
_entity_poly.pdbx_strand_id
1 'polypeptide(L)'
;MHLDFWNNKKRAEEFARNEYEKSQKENRIKREQEKRIKKTERNLDKSAAINKQSIDVLQQSLESEQELQQKIDTFNKQVAEFQKKLDENQRLQEQLQIKQTQLSSWEEDLKNRAEANRKEEMSIHIRSESVKKDEQRVAKKDTDLESERQNIKDERISMKERVAKAEKAEKEYTEKKDEYIERQKSADEQKREFEDKLKDLDSREEKCKSLEEDISRRLFDVETKERNFSSTEKTILKAFEVEKEHWETERAEIENNLNEKIKEYDRRLADMEAMTETMDNIAFDDSEDGKKAKIVVKETIRMAMKTLEENLQKFKELDEKYASGTFKGFSIPIDEISSVNEELKSQYEAVKEHTESTGLDFSVWLEKIETCILEADKNFKSFFFAECYRNAVEGLSYCKGYSDIINILNEYADSSESSEENASDESDSEWEDYYEFLFENDYDCSFDYTQLNENDLKKQYRKMAKKYHPDAASDEDLAEYTEITTHLNRIWEELSDSGRRTEYDSTYLENRNSHQAA
;
A
#
# COMPACT_ATOMS: atom_id res chain seq x y z
N MET A 1 159.24 -94.79 -191.49
CA MET A 1 160.39 -94.41 -190.64
C MET A 1 159.81 -93.95 -189.32
N HIS A 2 159.65 -94.86 -188.36
CA HIS A 2 160.58 -95.09 -187.23
C HIS A 2 160.84 -93.80 -186.41
N LEU A 3 160.38 -93.86 -185.16
CA LEU A 3 160.40 -92.87 -184.06
C LEU A 3 159.30 -91.80 -184.11
N ASP A 4 158.39 -91.64 -183.14
CA ASP A 4 158.18 -92.40 -181.90
C ASP A 4 156.72 -92.35 -181.46
N PHE A 5 156.22 -93.55 -181.27
CA PHE A 5 154.83 -93.98 -181.14
C PHE A 5 154.40 -94.05 -179.66
N TRP A 6 155.10 -93.36 -178.74
CA TRP A 6 154.99 -93.63 -177.30
C TRP A 6 154.47 -92.49 -176.42
N ASN A 7 154.44 -91.24 -176.90
CA ASN A 7 154.10 -90.10 -176.03
C ASN A 7 152.65 -89.59 -176.08
N ASN A 8 151.82 -90.13 -176.98
CA ASN A 8 150.43 -89.69 -177.11
C ASN A 8 149.42 -90.54 -176.32
N LYS A 9 149.83 -91.69 -175.76
CA LYS A 9 148.94 -92.54 -174.95
C LYS A 9 148.99 -92.22 -173.45
N LYS A 10 150.09 -91.62 -172.96
CA LYS A 10 150.29 -91.35 -171.53
C LYS A 10 149.58 -90.09 -171.01
N ARG A 11 149.23 -89.14 -171.89
CA ARG A 11 148.59 -87.86 -171.51
C ARG A 11 147.07 -87.96 -171.30
N ALA A 12 146.40 -88.95 -171.86
CA ALA A 12 144.95 -89.12 -171.70
C ALA A 12 144.58 -89.84 -170.39
N GLU A 13 145.45 -90.71 -169.86
CA GLU A 13 145.19 -91.46 -168.63
C GLU A 13 145.46 -90.67 -167.35
N GLU A 14 146.32 -89.64 -167.39
CA GLU A 14 146.62 -88.78 -166.23
C GLU A 14 145.54 -87.73 -165.94
N PHE A 15 144.78 -87.28 -166.96
CA PHE A 15 143.74 -86.28 -166.76
C PHE A 15 142.47 -86.87 -166.12
N ALA A 16 142.12 -88.12 -166.46
CA ALA A 16 140.93 -88.78 -165.94
C ALA A 16 141.06 -89.23 -164.47
N ARG A 17 142.28 -89.42 -163.95
CA ARG A 17 142.50 -89.76 -162.53
C ARG A 17 142.38 -88.57 -161.59
N ASN A 18 142.72 -87.36 -162.05
CA ASN A 18 142.83 -86.19 -161.16
C ASN A 18 141.48 -85.52 -160.85
N GLU A 19 140.48 -85.63 -161.74
CA GLU A 19 139.13 -85.11 -161.46
C GLU A 19 138.32 -85.99 -160.49
N TYR A 20 138.52 -87.31 -160.51
CA TYR A 20 137.78 -88.23 -159.64
C TYR A 20 138.15 -88.05 -158.15
N GLU A 21 139.41 -87.75 -157.84
CA GLU A 21 139.86 -87.53 -156.45
C GLU A 21 139.38 -86.19 -155.86
N LYS A 22 139.11 -85.17 -156.68
CA LYS A 22 138.60 -83.87 -156.21
C LYS A 22 137.13 -83.94 -155.75
N SER A 23 136.29 -84.68 -156.49
CA SER A 23 134.85 -84.79 -156.19
C SER A 23 134.55 -85.54 -154.88
N GLN A 24 135.38 -86.53 -154.51
CA GLN A 24 135.20 -87.31 -153.29
C GLN A 24 135.52 -86.52 -152.00
N LYS A 25 136.44 -85.53 -152.05
CA LYS A 25 136.80 -84.74 -150.87
C LYS A 25 135.72 -83.72 -150.47
N GLU A 26 135.04 -83.08 -151.42
CA GLU A 26 134.01 -82.07 -151.11
C GLU A 26 132.74 -82.68 -150.48
N ASN A 27 132.32 -83.86 -150.92
CA ASN A 27 131.12 -84.51 -150.37
C ASN A 27 131.29 -84.97 -148.91
N ARG A 28 132.53 -85.17 -148.45
CA ARG A 28 132.80 -85.59 -147.08
C ARG A 28 132.69 -84.44 -146.07
N ILE A 29 133.03 -83.21 -146.48
CA ILE A 29 133.01 -82.02 -145.61
C ILE A 29 131.57 -81.55 -145.33
N LYS A 30 130.69 -81.56 -146.35
CA LYS A 30 129.28 -81.14 -146.17
C LYS A 30 128.51 -81.98 -145.14
N ARG A 31 128.75 -83.29 -145.08
CA ARG A 31 128.06 -84.20 -144.14
C ARG A 31 128.44 -83.97 -142.67
N GLU A 32 129.61 -83.42 -142.38
CA GLU A 32 130.01 -83.14 -140.99
C GLU A 32 129.41 -81.85 -140.43
N GLN A 33 129.23 -80.80 -141.26
CA GLN A 33 128.61 -79.55 -140.82
C GLN A 33 127.13 -79.72 -140.43
N GLU A 34 126.37 -80.48 -141.22
CA GLU A 34 124.95 -80.72 -140.94
C GLU A 34 124.71 -81.45 -139.61
N LYS A 35 125.62 -82.34 -139.21
CA LYS A 35 125.53 -83.05 -137.92
C LYS A 35 125.77 -82.12 -136.73
N ARG A 36 126.59 -81.07 -136.88
CA ARG A 36 126.86 -80.12 -135.78
C ARG A 36 125.66 -79.21 -135.51
N ILE A 37 125.00 -78.70 -136.56
CA ILE A 37 123.87 -77.77 -136.45
C ILE A 37 122.68 -78.41 -135.71
N LYS A 38 122.31 -79.65 -136.08
CA LYS A 38 121.21 -80.38 -135.42
C LYS A 38 121.46 -80.66 -133.92
N LYS A 39 122.72 -80.70 -133.48
CA LYS A 39 123.06 -80.93 -132.07
C LYS A 39 122.89 -79.66 -131.24
N THR A 40 123.19 -78.49 -131.81
CA THR A 40 123.05 -77.20 -131.12
C THR A 40 121.59 -76.78 -130.93
N GLU A 41 120.72 -76.98 -131.91
CA GLU A 41 119.29 -76.62 -131.80
C GLU A 41 118.59 -77.38 -130.66
N ARG A 42 118.83 -78.70 -130.56
CA ARG A 42 118.26 -79.52 -129.47
C ARG A 42 118.66 -79.09 -128.07
N ASN A 43 119.83 -78.47 -127.91
CA ASN A 43 120.29 -78.00 -126.60
C ASN A 43 119.63 -76.68 -126.20
N LEU A 44 119.34 -75.79 -127.15
CA LEU A 44 118.64 -74.53 -126.88
C LEU A 44 117.18 -74.76 -126.48
N ASP A 45 116.47 -75.68 -127.15
CA ASP A 45 115.09 -76.01 -126.80
C ASP A 45 114.95 -76.57 -125.38
N LYS A 46 115.91 -77.41 -124.95
CA LYS A 46 115.94 -77.92 -123.57
C LYS A 46 116.18 -76.81 -122.55
N SER A 47 117.04 -75.84 -122.84
CA SER A 47 117.31 -74.72 -121.93
C SER A 47 116.11 -73.80 -121.78
N ALA A 48 115.38 -73.53 -122.87
CA ALA A 48 114.18 -72.68 -122.84
C ALA A 48 113.05 -73.31 -122.02
N ALA A 49 112.85 -74.63 -122.13
CA ALA A 49 111.84 -75.35 -121.36
C ALA A 49 112.09 -75.29 -119.84
N ILE A 50 113.35 -75.46 -119.41
CA ILE A 50 113.72 -75.41 -117.98
C ILE A 50 113.48 -74.01 -117.41
N ASN A 51 113.88 -72.95 -118.12
CA ASN A 51 113.70 -71.58 -117.64
C ASN A 51 112.22 -71.21 -117.49
N LYS A 52 111.35 -71.67 -118.39
CA LYS A 52 109.91 -71.43 -118.27
C LYS A 52 109.32 -72.10 -117.02
N GLN A 53 109.74 -73.33 -116.74
CA GLN A 53 109.27 -74.07 -115.57
C GLN A 53 109.72 -73.44 -114.24
N SER A 54 110.93 -72.89 -114.18
CA SER A 54 111.43 -72.18 -112.98
C SER A 54 110.66 -70.89 -112.69
N ILE A 55 110.22 -70.15 -113.71
CA ILE A 55 109.45 -68.91 -113.52
C ILE A 55 108.05 -69.23 -112.97
N ASP A 56 107.38 -70.25 -113.49
CA ASP A 56 106.04 -70.65 -113.02
C ASP A 56 106.05 -71.03 -111.53
N VAL A 57 107.10 -71.71 -111.06
CA VAL A 57 107.24 -72.10 -109.63
C VAL A 57 107.42 -70.89 -108.72
N LEU A 58 108.23 -69.90 -109.13
CA LEU A 58 108.44 -68.68 -108.34
C LEU A 58 107.15 -67.85 -108.23
N GLN A 59 106.35 -67.83 -109.29
CA GLN A 59 105.10 -67.07 -109.32
C GLN A 59 104.04 -67.71 -108.40
N GLN A 60 103.93 -69.04 -108.38
CA GLN A 60 103.08 -69.75 -107.40
C GLN A 60 103.51 -69.52 -105.95
N SER A 61 104.84 -69.48 -105.69
CA SER A 61 105.34 -69.23 -104.33
C SER A 61 104.93 -67.84 -103.82
N LEU A 62 105.02 -66.81 -104.66
CA LEU A 62 104.67 -65.44 -104.27
C LEU A 62 103.17 -65.27 -103.98
N GLU A 63 102.30 -65.90 -104.79
CA GLU A 63 100.85 -65.89 -104.55
C GLU A 63 100.49 -66.55 -103.22
N SER A 64 101.14 -67.68 -102.90
CA SER A 64 100.90 -68.38 -101.63
C SER A 64 101.31 -67.57 -100.40
N GLU A 65 102.38 -66.76 -100.51
CA GLU A 65 102.88 -65.93 -99.41
C GLU A 65 101.94 -64.73 -99.15
N GLN A 66 101.41 -64.11 -100.21
CA GLN A 66 100.42 -63.04 -100.09
C GLN A 66 99.10 -63.53 -99.46
N GLU A 67 98.66 -64.73 -99.80
CA GLU A 67 97.45 -65.33 -99.22
C GLU A 67 97.63 -65.63 -97.72
N LEU A 68 98.83 -66.05 -97.32
CA LEU A 68 99.20 -66.28 -95.92
C LEU A 68 99.22 -64.97 -95.11
N GLN A 69 99.77 -63.90 -95.68
CA GLN A 69 99.79 -62.59 -95.03
C GLN A 69 98.37 -62.05 -94.78
N GLN A 70 97.46 -62.19 -95.76
CA GLN A 70 96.05 -61.80 -95.58
C GLN A 70 95.35 -62.61 -94.47
N LYS A 71 95.66 -63.91 -94.36
CA LYS A 71 95.13 -64.77 -93.28
C LYS A 71 95.66 -64.36 -91.91
N ILE A 72 96.92 -63.94 -91.81
CA ILE A 72 97.51 -63.43 -90.56
C ILE A 72 96.86 -62.10 -90.15
N ASP A 73 96.68 -61.16 -91.10
CA ASP A 73 96.07 -59.86 -90.80
C ASP A 73 94.61 -59.99 -90.35
N THR A 74 93.85 -60.89 -90.98
CA THR A 74 92.47 -61.19 -90.56
C THR A 74 92.40 -61.84 -89.18
N PHE A 75 93.31 -62.76 -88.87
CA PHE A 75 93.42 -63.37 -87.54
C PHE A 75 93.75 -62.33 -86.45
N ASN A 76 94.75 -61.47 -86.69
CA ASN A 76 95.13 -60.42 -85.74
C ASN A 76 93.97 -59.46 -85.44
N LYS A 77 93.16 -59.12 -86.46
CA LYS A 77 91.97 -58.29 -86.28
C LYS A 77 90.91 -58.96 -85.41
N GLN A 78 90.69 -60.26 -85.59
CA GLN A 78 89.76 -61.03 -84.75
C GLN A 78 90.23 -61.11 -83.29
N VAL A 79 91.53 -61.33 -83.05
CA VAL A 79 92.10 -61.36 -81.69
C VAL A 79 91.91 -60.01 -81.00
N ALA A 80 92.14 -58.89 -81.70
CA ALA A 80 91.92 -57.55 -81.15
C ALA A 80 90.44 -57.30 -80.79
N GLU A 81 89.49 -57.75 -81.63
CA GLU A 81 88.06 -57.66 -81.31
C GLU A 81 87.66 -58.52 -80.11
N PHE A 82 88.22 -59.73 -79.97
CA PHE A 82 87.99 -60.57 -78.80
C PHE A 82 88.52 -59.94 -77.52
N GLN A 83 89.73 -59.38 -77.55
CA GLN A 83 90.30 -58.70 -76.40
C GLN A 83 89.41 -57.52 -75.96
N LYS A 84 88.94 -56.72 -76.92
CA LYS A 84 88.03 -55.60 -76.62
C LYS A 84 86.73 -56.05 -75.96
N LYS A 85 86.13 -57.16 -76.42
CA LYS A 85 84.92 -57.73 -75.79
C LYS A 85 85.17 -58.26 -74.39
N LEU A 86 86.36 -58.80 -74.13
CA LEU A 86 86.76 -59.31 -72.83
C LEU A 86 86.91 -58.15 -71.83
N ASP A 87 87.56 -57.06 -72.24
CA ASP A 87 87.70 -55.84 -71.44
C ASP A 87 86.32 -55.19 -71.18
N GLU A 88 85.42 -55.15 -72.17
CA GLU A 88 84.03 -54.68 -71.99
C GLU A 88 83.24 -55.54 -71.00
N ASN A 89 83.42 -56.86 -71.02
CA ASN A 89 82.74 -57.77 -70.09
C ASN A 89 83.24 -57.56 -68.64
N GLN A 90 84.55 -57.43 -68.45
CA GLN A 90 85.13 -57.10 -67.13
C GLN A 90 84.56 -55.79 -66.58
N ARG A 91 84.50 -54.74 -67.41
CA ARG A 91 83.92 -53.46 -67.01
C ARG A 91 82.44 -53.56 -66.62
N LEU A 92 81.65 -54.38 -67.34
CA LEU A 92 80.25 -54.60 -67.01
C LEU A 92 80.08 -55.39 -65.70
N GLN A 93 80.96 -56.37 -65.43
CA GLN A 93 80.97 -57.09 -64.15
C GLN A 93 81.27 -56.15 -62.98
N GLU A 94 82.25 -55.25 -63.11
CA GLU A 94 82.55 -54.25 -62.10
C GLU A 94 81.35 -53.32 -61.84
N GLN A 95 80.70 -52.83 -62.91
CA GLN A 95 79.50 -52.01 -62.77
C GLN A 95 78.35 -52.75 -62.08
N LEU A 96 78.16 -54.04 -62.39
CA LEU A 96 77.13 -54.86 -61.78
C LEU A 96 77.42 -55.04 -60.28
N GLN A 97 78.67 -55.28 -59.91
CA GLN A 97 79.08 -55.39 -58.50
C GLN A 97 78.89 -54.09 -57.71
N ILE A 98 79.17 -52.93 -58.33
CA ILE A 98 78.89 -51.62 -57.74
C ILE A 98 77.39 -51.41 -57.53
N LYS A 99 76.56 -51.74 -58.53
CA LYS A 99 75.10 -51.62 -58.39
C LYS A 99 74.55 -52.56 -57.32
N GLN A 100 75.10 -53.77 -57.21
CA GLN A 100 74.66 -54.74 -56.21
C GLN A 100 75.00 -54.28 -54.79
N THR A 101 76.18 -53.70 -54.57
CA THR A 101 76.54 -53.11 -53.27
C THR A 101 75.69 -51.88 -52.92
N GLN A 102 75.38 -51.02 -53.90
CA GLN A 102 74.46 -49.89 -53.70
C GLN A 102 73.04 -50.35 -53.32
N LEU A 103 72.50 -51.36 -54.01
CA LEU A 103 71.19 -51.92 -53.69
C LEU A 103 71.14 -52.51 -52.28
N SER A 104 72.16 -53.29 -51.88
CA SER A 104 72.22 -53.84 -50.53
C SER A 104 72.29 -52.75 -49.45
N SER A 105 73.04 -51.67 -49.69
CA SER A 105 73.07 -50.51 -48.77
C SER A 105 71.70 -49.82 -48.68
N TRP A 106 70.98 -49.65 -49.79
CA TRP A 106 69.64 -49.06 -49.77
C TRP A 106 68.60 -49.95 -49.10
N GLU A 107 68.68 -51.27 -49.29
CA GLU A 107 67.83 -52.24 -48.60
C GLU A 107 68.03 -52.17 -47.08
N GLU A 108 69.28 -52.06 -46.63
CA GLU A 108 69.61 -51.93 -45.21
C GLU A 108 69.11 -50.59 -44.64
N ASP A 109 69.27 -49.48 -45.34
CA ASP A 109 68.73 -48.17 -44.95
C ASP A 109 67.21 -48.16 -44.85
N LEU A 110 66.51 -48.77 -45.82
CA LEU A 110 65.05 -48.89 -45.80
C LEU A 110 64.57 -49.75 -44.63
N LYS A 111 65.28 -50.85 -44.33
CA LYS A 111 64.98 -51.69 -43.18
C LYS A 111 65.14 -50.92 -41.87
N ASN A 112 66.24 -50.17 -41.72
CA ASN A 112 66.49 -49.34 -40.54
C ASN A 112 65.41 -48.27 -40.36
N ARG A 113 64.97 -47.61 -41.44
CA ARG A 113 63.86 -46.64 -41.39
C ARG A 113 62.53 -47.28 -41.02
N ALA A 114 62.22 -48.45 -41.56
CA ALA A 114 61.00 -49.18 -41.22
C ALA A 114 60.97 -49.59 -39.73
N GLU A 115 62.11 -50.01 -39.18
CA GLU A 115 62.23 -50.30 -37.75
C GLU A 115 62.11 -49.05 -36.88
N ALA A 116 62.68 -47.92 -37.29
CA ALA A 116 62.54 -46.64 -36.60
C ALA A 116 61.07 -46.17 -36.57
N ASN A 117 60.39 -46.22 -37.71
CA ASN A 117 58.97 -45.85 -37.82
C ASN A 117 58.09 -46.72 -36.91
N ARG A 118 58.32 -48.05 -36.87
CA ARG A 118 57.58 -48.94 -35.96
C ARG A 118 57.77 -48.57 -34.49
N LYS A 119 58.99 -48.21 -34.09
CA LYS A 119 59.28 -47.76 -32.71
C LYS A 119 58.57 -46.44 -32.40
N GLU A 120 58.54 -45.51 -33.34
CA GLU A 120 57.85 -44.24 -33.19
C GLU A 120 56.33 -44.41 -33.11
N GLU A 121 55.73 -45.23 -33.99
CA GLU A 121 54.31 -45.58 -33.96
C GLU A 121 53.89 -46.18 -32.61
N MET A 122 54.70 -47.11 -32.07
CA MET A 122 54.46 -47.69 -30.76
C MET A 122 54.54 -46.65 -29.64
N SER A 123 55.50 -45.72 -29.70
CA SER A 123 55.63 -44.62 -28.75
C SER A 123 54.46 -43.63 -28.83
N ILE A 124 54.00 -43.30 -30.04
CA ILE A 124 52.81 -42.46 -30.25
C ILE A 124 51.57 -43.16 -29.69
N HIS A 125 51.42 -44.47 -29.93
CA HIS A 125 50.29 -45.24 -29.42
C HIS A 125 50.24 -45.23 -27.89
N ILE A 126 51.36 -45.53 -27.22
CA ILE A 126 51.46 -45.49 -25.74
C ILE A 126 51.12 -44.08 -25.20
N ARG A 127 51.67 -43.03 -25.81
CA ARG A 127 51.35 -41.65 -25.42
C ARG A 127 49.86 -41.33 -25.61
N SER A 128 49.28 -41.74 -26.73
CA SER A 128 47.85 -41.53 -27.02
C SER A 128 46.93 -42.24 -26.03
N GLU A 129 47.30 -43.46 -25.59
CA GLU A 129 46.55 -44.18 -24.56
C GLU A 129 46.66 -43.51 -23.19
N SER A 130 47.85 -43.00 -22.83
CA SER A 130 48.03 -42.25 -21.59
C SER A 130 47.16 -40.99 -21.57
N VAL A 131 47.17 -40.22 -22.66
CA VAL A 131 46.35 -39.00 -22.81
C VAL A 131 44.87 -39.35 -22.68
N LYS A 132 44.38 -40.40 -23.36
CA LYS A 132 42.98 -40.84 -23.22
C LYS A 132 42.60 -41.20 -21.78
N LYS A 133 43.49 -41.87 -21.04
CA LYS A 133 43.27 -42.19 -19.62
C LYS A 133 43.24 -40.93 -18.75
N ASP A 134 44.06 -39.94 -19.06
CA ASP A 134 44.07 -38.66 -18.36
C ASP A 134 42.82 -37.82 -18.66
N GLU A 135 42.40 -37.76 -19.92
CA GLU A 135 41.14 -37.13 -20.35
C GLU A 135 39.93 -37.76 -19.64
N GLN A 136 39.87 -39.10 -19.56
CA GLN A 136 38.82 -39.79 -18.81
C GLN A 136 38.84 -39.45 -17.31
N ARG A 137 40.02 -39.33 -16.71
CA ARG A 137 40.17 -38.93 -15.30
C ARG A 137 39.73 -37.49 -15.06
N VAL A 138 40.06 -36.58 -15.98
CA VAL A 138 39.64 -35.17 -15.91
C VAL A 138 38.12 -35.07 -16.08
N ALA A 139 37.55 -35.70 -17.10
CA ALA A 139 36.11 -35.70 -17.33
C ALA A 139 35.34 -36.22 -16.11
N LYS A 140 35.82 -37.29 -15.45
CA LYS A 140 35.21 -37.79 -14.22
C LYS A 140 35.29 -36.79 -13.06
N LYS A 141 36.43 -36.12 -12.88
CA LYS A 141 36.57 -35.07 -11.85
C LYS A 141 35.66 -33.89 -12.14
N ASP A 142 35.52 -33.48 -13.39
CA ASP A 142 34.62 -32.39 -13.78
C ASP A 142 33.16 -32.75 -13.52
N THR A 143 32.74 -34.00 -13.80
CA THR A 143 31.39 -34.47 -13.45
C THR A 143 31.16 -34.52 -11.95
N ASP A 144 32.14 -34.97 -11.17
CA ASP A 144 32.06 -35.02 -9.71
C ASP A 144 31.95 -33.60 -9.14
N LEU A 145 32.77 -32.66 -9.61
CA LEU A 145 32.74 -31.25 -9.21
C LEU A 145 31.42 -30.57 -9.57
N GLU A 146 30.84 -30.87 -10.73
CA GLU A 146 29.55 -30.30 -11.12
C GLU A 146 28.42 -30.84 -10.24
N SER A 147 28.47 -32.13 -9.87
CA SER A 147 27.53 -32.71 -8.92
C SER A 147 27.66 -32.09 -7.52
N GLU A 148 28.88 -31.80 -7.07
CA GLU A 148 29.13 -31.13 -5.79
C GLU A 148 28.64 -29.68 -5.80
N ARG A 149 28.87 -28.94 -6.90
CA ARG A 149 28.34 -27.58 -7.09
C ARG A 149 26.81 -27.55 -7.05
N GLN A 150 26.17 -28.53 -7.68
CA GLN A 150 24.73 -28.65 -7.67
C GLN A 150 24.21 -28.96 -6.26
N ASN A 151 24.83 -29.90 -5.54
CA ASN A 151 24.49 -30.17 -4.14
C ASN A 151 24.64 -28.93 -3.24
N ILE A 152 25.74 -28.18 -3.36
CA ILE A 152 25.95 -26.93 -2.61
C ILE A 152 24.85 -25.90 -2.94
N LYS A 153 24.44 -25.81 -4.21
CA LYS A 153 23.37 -24.91 -4.63
C LYS A 153 22.04 -25.30 -4.00
N ASP A 154 21.71 -26.59 -4.00
CA ASP A 154 20.47 -27.12 -3.42
C ASP A 154 20.46 -26.96 -1.88
N GLU A 155 21.59 -27.20 -1.22
CA GLU A 155 21.76 -26.94 0.21
C GLU A 155 21.61 -25.45 0.55
N ARG A 156 22.17 -24.55 -0.26
CA ARG A 156 21.99 -23.09 -0.08
C ARG A 156 20.54 -22.66 -0.24
N ILE A 157 19.81 -23.24 -1.20
CA ILE A 157 18.39 -22.97 -1.40
C ILE A 157 17.60 -23.45 -0.17
N SER A 158 17.83 -24.69 0.27
CA SER A 158 17.21 -25.27 1.47
C SER A 158 17.50 -24.43 2.73
N MET A 159 18.75 -23.97 2.90
CA MET A 159 19.14 -23.13 4.03
C MET A 159 18.43 -21.77 3.99
N LYS A 160 18.35 -21.13 2.81
CA LYS A 160 17.61 -19.86 2.65
C LYS A 160 16.13 -20.03 2.98
N GLU A 161 15.51 -21.12 2.56
CA GLU A 161 14.10 -21.41 2.87
C GLU A 161 13.89 -21.62 4.38
N ARG A 162 14.80 -22.35 5.05
CA ARG A 162 14.77 -22.52 6.51
C ARG A 162 14.94 -21.19 7.26
N VAL A 163 15.84 -20.33 6.81
CA VAL A 163 16.06 -19.00 7.39
C VAL A 163 14.81 -18.13 7.19
N ALA A 164 14.26 -18.07 5.98
CA ALA A 164 13.05 -17.30 5.71
C ALA A 164 11.85 -17.79 6.56
N LYS A 165 11.73 -19.11 6.76
CA LYS A 165 10.69 -19.69 7.63
C LYS A 165 10.90 -19.34 9.10
N ALA A 166 12.15 -19.32 9.57
CA ALA A 166 12.49 -18.91 10.93
C ALA A 166 12.23 -17.41 11.15
N GLU A 167 12.66 -16.55 10.22
CA GLU A 167 12.39 -15.10 10.26
C GLU A 167 10.90 -14.79 10.25
N LYS A 168 10.10 -15.51 9.44
CA LYS A 168 8.65 -15.37 9.43
C LYS A 168 8.04 -15.77 10.78
N ALA A 169 8.47 -16.90 11.36
CA ALA A 169 7.99 -17.34 12.67
C ALA A 169 8.40 -16.38 13.80
N GLU A 170 9.59 -15.77 13.72
CA GLU A 170 10.05 -14.77 14.67
C GLU A 170 9.20 -13.49 14.59
N LYS A 171 8.90 -13.00 13.38
CA LYS A 171 7.99 -11.85 13.17
C LYS A 171 6.59 -12.12 13.70
N GLU A 172 6.01 -13.28 13.38
CA GLU A 172 4.69 -13.68 13.91
C GLU A 172 4.68 -13.79 15.44
N TYR A 173 5.80 -14.24 16.04
CA TYR A 173 5.94 -14.29 17.50
C TYR A 173 6.05 -12.89 18.12
N THR A 174 6.81 -11.98 17.52
CA THR A 174 6.92 -10.59 17.99
C THR A 174 5.61 -9.85 17.86
N GLU A 175 4.90 -9.99 16.75
CA GLU A 175 3.57 -9.38 16.55
C GLU A 175 2.57 -9.88 17.60
N LYS A 176 2.48 -11.19 17.83
CA LYS A 176 1.61 -11.75 18.88
C LYS A 176 1.99 -11.30 20.29
N LYS A 177 3.29 -11.11 20.55
CA LYS A 177 3.78 -10.60 21.85
C LYS A 177 3.35 -9.15 22.04
N ASP A 178 3.48 -8.32 21.00
CA ASP A 178 3.09 -6.91 21.06
C ASP A 178 1.57 -6.76 21.19
N GLU A 179 0.78 -7.55 20.45
CA GLU A 179 -0.69 -7.64 20.62
C GLU A 179 -1.08 -8.03 22.06
N TYR A 180 -0.36 -8.99 22.66
CA TYR A 180 -0.60 -9.39 24.04
C TYR A 180 -0.29 -8.26 25.03
N ILE A 181 0.81 -7.53 24.82
CA ILE A 181 1.20 -6.37 25.64
C ILE A 181 0.15 -5.25 25.53
N GLU A 182 -0.36 -4.96 24.33
CA GLU A 182 -1.42 -3.96 24.15
C GLU A 182 -2.73 -4.38 24.82
N ARG A 183 -3.15 -5.65 24.67
CA ARG A 183 -4.32 -6.18 25.39
C ARG A 183 -4.16 -6.06 26.90
N GLN A 184 -2.97 -6.32 27.42
CA GLN A 184 -2.68 -6.19 28.85
C GLN A 184 -2.76 -4.73 29.30
N LYS A 185 -2.18 -3.79 28.54
CA LYS A 185 -2.28 -2.34 28.84
C LYS A 185 -3.74 -1.87 28.83
N SER A 186 -4.53 -2.30 27.85
CA SER A 186 -5.95 -1.97 27.78
C SER A 186 -6.74 -2.53 28.96
N ALA A 187 -6.47 -3.77 29.36
CA ALA A 187 -7.08 -4.37 30.55
C ALA A 187 -6.68 -3.66 31.85
N ASP A 188 -5.42 -3.26 31.99
CA ASP A 188 -4.92 -2.51 33.14
C ASP A 188 -5.54 -1.10 33.22
N GLU A 189 -5.78 -0.45 32.07
CA GLU A 189 -6.45 0.85 32.01
C GLU A 189 -7.94 0.72 32.40
N GLN A 190 -8.64 -0.27 31.86
CA GLN A 190 -10.02 -0.57 32.27
C GLN A 190 -10.12 -0.86 33.77
N LYS A 191 -9.16 -1.61 34.32
CA LYS A 191 -9.11 -1.88 35.75
C LYS A 191 -8.94 -0.60 36.56
N ARG A 192 -8.08 0.33 36.12
CA ARG A 192 -7.92 1.65 36.74
C ARG A 192 -9.20 2.47 36.70
N GLU A 193 -9.88 2.52 35.55
CA GLU A 193 -11.17 3.20 35.43
C GLU A 193 -12.23 2.63 36.39
N PHE A 194 -12.28 1.31 36.54
CA PHE A 194 -13.20 0.67 37.49
C PHE A 194 -12.82 0.97 38.94
N GLU A 195 -11.53 0.97 39.29
CA GLU A 195 -11.06 1.34 40.63
C GLU A 195 -11.41 2.80 40.96
N ASP A 196 -11.30 3.72 40.01
CA ASP A 196 -11.64 5.12 40.22
C ASP A 196 -13.16 5.34 40.31
N LYS A 197 -13.97 4.62 39.51
CA LYS A 197 -15.43 4.60 39.66
C LYS A 197 -15.86 4.04 41.02
N LEU A 198 -15.17 3.02 41.54
CA LEU A 198 -15.41 2.47 42.87
C LEU A 198 -15.13 3.50 43.97
N LYS A 199 -14.01 4.23 43.89
CA LYS A 199 -13.70 5.31 44.85
C LYS A 199 -14.71 6.45 44.81
N ASP A 200 -15.21 6.81 43.63
CA ASP A 200 -16.28 7.81 43.51
C ASP A 200 -17.58 7.32 44.16
N LEU A 201 -17.95 6.06 43.94
CA LEU A 201 -19.11 5.45 44.59
C LEU A 201 -18.96 5.41 46.11
N ASP A 202 -17.80 5.00 46.64
CA ASP A 202 -17.52 5.01 48.07
C ASP A 202 -17.64 6.44 48.65
N SER A 203 -17.09 7.43 47.94
CA SER A 203 -17.18 8.85 48.33
C SER A 203 -18.62 9.37 48.32
N ARG A 204 -19.45 8.92 47.38
CA ARG A 204 -20.88 9.25 47.31
C ARG A 204 -21.66 8.55 48.43
N GLU A 205 -21.35 7.30 48.74
CA GLU A 205 -21.96 6.56 49.84
C GLU A 205 -21.68 7.23 51.18
N GLU A 206 -20.45 7.68 51.44
CA GLU A 206 -20.10 8.44 52.65
C GLU A 206 -20.89 9.76 52.75
N LYS A 207 -21.02 10.49 51.64
CA LYS A 207 -21.85 11.70 51.59
C LYS A 207 -23.32 11.39 51.91
N CYS A 208 -23.90 10.35 51.31
CA CYS A 208 -25.26 9.92 51.59
C CYS A 208 -25.44 9.56 53.07
N LYS A 209 -24.54 8.78 53.66
CA LYS A 209 -24.58 8.44 55.10
C LYS A 209 -24.56 9.69 55.98
N SER A 210 -23.67 10.65 55.70
CA SER A 210 -23.62 11.88 56.48
C SER A 210 -24.91 12.72 56.37
N LEU A 211 -25.55 12.73 55.21
CA LEU A 211 -26.83 13.40 54.99
C LEU A 211 -27.98 12.68 55.71
N GLU A 212 -28.02 11.35 55.67
CA GLU A 212 -28.99 10.53 56.40
C GLU A 212 -28.88 10.74 57.92
N GLU A 213 -27.65 10.83 58.45
CA GLU A 213 -27.40 11.16 59.86
C GLU A 213 -27.83 12.60 60.23
N ASP A 214 -27.66 13.57 59.33
CA ASP A 214 -28.12 14.95 59.55
C ASP A 214 -29.65 15.05 59.51
N ILE A 215 -30.29 14.38 58.54
CA ILE A 215 -31.76 14.30 58.44
C ILE A 215 -32.33 13.63 59.70
N SER A 216 -31.74 12.53 60.15
CA SER A 216 -32.16 11.83 61.37
C SER A 216 -32.08 12.72 62.61
N ARG A 217 -31.01 13.52 62.73
CA ARG A 217 -30.87 14.52 63.81
C ARG A 217 -31.95 15.60 63.73
N ARG A 218 -32.19 16.17 62.55
CA ARG A 218 -33.23 17.20 62.34
C ARG A 218 -34.63 16.67 62.64
N LEU A 219 -34.93 15.44 62.24
CA LEU A 219 -36.21 14.78 62.56
C LEU A 219 -36.40 14.67 64.07
N PHE A 220 -35.39 14.22 64.80
CA PHE A 220 -35.43 14.15 66.26
C PHE A 220 -35.65 15.53 66.91
N ASP A 221 -34.97 16.57 66.41
CA ASP A 221 -35.16 17.95 66.89
C ASP A 221 -36.57 18.49 66.60
N VAL A 222 -37.16 18.15 65.46
CA VAL A 222 -38.54 18.52 65.12
C VAL A 222 -39.52 17.81 66.04
N GLU A 223 -39.39 16.50 66.22
CA GLU A 223 -40.28 15.74 67.11
C GLU A 223 -40.22 16.24 68.56
N THR A 224 -39.03 16.60 69.06
CA THR A 224 -38.88 17.14 70.42
C THR A 224 -39.54 18.53 70.54
N LYS A 225 -39.39 19.39 69.52
CA LYS A 225 -40.09 20.68 69.46
C LYS A 225 -41.61 20.52 69.40
N GLU A 226 -42.14 19.60 68.60
CA GLU A 226 -43.57 19.31 68.54
C GLU A 226 -44.12 18.81 69.89
N ARG A 227 -43.40 17.90 70.56
CA ARG A 227 -43.79 17.43 71.90
C ARG A 227 -43.84 18.57 72.90
N ASN A 228 -42.83 19.45 72.88
CA ASN A 228 -42.79 20.63 73.75
C ASN A 228 -43.92 21.61 73.42
N PHE A 229 -44.15 21.89 72.13
CA PHE A 229 -45.22 22.76 71.67
C PHE A 229 -46.60 22.25 72.12
N SER A 230 -46.89 20.96 71.90
CA SER A 230 -48.15 20.34 72.34
C SER A 230 -48.33 20.40 73.87
N SER A 231 -47.24 20.25 74.63
CA SER A 231 -47.28 20.43 76.09
C SER A 231 -47.63 21.86 76.47
N THR A 232 -46.95 22.86 75.87
CA THR A 232 -47.23 24.28 76.13
C THR A 232 -48.64 24.68 75.71
N GLU A 233 -49.12 24.21 74.57
CA GLU A 233 -50.48 24.44 74.08
C GLU A 233 -51.53 23.91 75.08
N LYS A 234 -51.35 22.68 75.59
CA LYS A 234 -52.22 22.13 76.63
C LYS A 234 -52.22 22.96 77.91
N THR A 235 -51.06 23.51 78.31
CA THR A 235 -51.01 24.39 79.49
C THR A 235 -51.73 25.71 79.27
N ILE A 236 -51.61 26.30 78.08
CA ILE A 236 -52.28 27.55 77.71
C ILE A 236 -53.79 27.34 77.62
N LEU A 237 -54.26 26.26 76.99
CA LEU A 237 -55.68 25.93 76.90
C LEU A 237 -56.32 25.75 78.29
N LYS A 238 -55.65 25.03 79.20
CA LYS A 238 -56.13 24.89 80.58
C LYS A 238 -56.16 26.22 81.32
N ALA A 239 -55.15 27.07 81.14
CA ALA A 239 -55.12 28.40 81.75
C ALA A 239 -56.28 29.26 81.21
N PHE A 240 -56.53 29.22 79.90
CA PHE A 240 -57.63 29.91 79.27
C PHE A 240 -59.00 29.41 79.75
N GLU A 241 -59.19 28.10 79.94
CA GLU A 241 -60.43 27.53 80.49
C GLU A 241 -60.69 28.02 81.92
N VAL A 242 -59.67 28.02 82.78
CA VAL A 242 -59.78 28.55 84.15
C VAL A 242 -60.09 30.04 84.13
N GLU A 243 -59.44 30.80 83.27
CA GLU A 243 -59.69 32.24 83.14
C GLU A 243 -61.11 32.50 82.62
N LYS A 244 -61.57 31.74 81.62
CA LYS A 244 -62.93 31.81 81.10
C LYS A 244 -63.97 31.51 82.18
N GLU A 245 -63.78 30.45 82.98
CA GLU A 245 -64.67 30.15 84.11
C GLU A 245 -64.69 31.32 85.11
N HIS A 246 -63.54 31.91 85.41
CA HIS A 246 -63.47 33.09 86.27
C HIS A 246 -64.25 34.27 85.69
N TRP A 247 -64.06 34.62 84.42
CA TRP A 247 -64.81 35.68 83.73
C TRP A 247 -66.32 35.40 83.70
N GLU A 248 -66.74 34.15 83.53
CA GLU A 248 -68.15 33.76 83.58
C GLU A 248 -68.74 33.93 84.99
N THR A 249 -67.99 33.61 86.04
CA THR A 249 -68.41 33.84 87.43
C THR A 249 -68.52 35.33 87.76
N GLU A 250 -67.53 36.15 87.39
CA GLU A 250 -67.58 37.60 87.58
C GLU A 250 -68.73 38.24 86.81
N ARG A 251 -68.95 37.80 85.57
CA ARG A 251 -70.08 38.26 84.76
C ARG A 251 -71.42 37.95 85.45
N ALA A 252 -71.58 36.73 85.98
CA ALA A 252 -72.79 36.34 86.70
C ALA A 252 -72.98 37.17 87.99
N GLU A 253 -71.90 37.46 88.72
CA GLU A 253 -71.92 38.32 89.90
C GLU A 253 -72.31 39.76 89.56
N ILE A 254 -71.70 40.34 88.51
CA ILE A 254 -72.03 41.67 88.00
C ILE A 254 -73.48 41.72 87.55
N GLU A 255 -73.96 40.71 86.81
CA GLU A 255 -75.35 40.63 86.37
C GLU A 255 -76.32 40.58 87.55
N ASN A 256 -76.01 39.80 88.59
CA ASN A 256 -76.82 39.75 89.80
C ASN A 256 -76.83 41.10 90.53
N ASN A 257 -75.67 41.74 90.68
CA ASN A 257 -75.53 43.04 91.34
C ASN A 257 -76.25 44.16 90.57
N LEU A 258 -76.18 44.13 89.23
CA LEU A 258 -76.95 45.01 88.37
C LEU A 258 -78.45 44.77 88.51
N ASN A 259 -78.91 43.52 88.51
CA ASN A 259 -80.32 43.18 88.72
C ASN A 259 -80.82 43.61 90.11
N GLU A 260 -80.00 43.51 91.15
CA GLU A 260 -80.32 44.06 92.47
C GLU A 260 -80.43 45.58 92.46
N LYS A 261 -79.47 46.27 91.82
CA LYS A 261 -79.52 47.74 91.66
C LYS A 261 -80.73 48.18 90.84
N ILE A 262 -81.10 47.46 89.78
CA ILE A 262 -82.31 47.74 88.99
C ILE A 262 -83.53 47.65 89.91
N LYS A 263 -83.67 46.58 90.70
CA LYS A 263 -84.76 46.46 91.69
C LYS A 263 -84.75 47.58 92.73
N GLU A 264 -83.57 48.03 93.17
CA GLU A 264 -83.45 49.17 94.07
C GLU A 264 -83.90 50.47 93.40
N TYR A 265 -83.47 50.72 92.16
CA TYR A 265 -83.90 51.88 91.38
C TYR A 265 -85.39 51.85 91.06
N ASP A 266 -85.97 50.68 90.76
CA ASP A 266 -87.41 50.53 90.56
C ASP A 266 -88.18 50.87 91.85
N ARG A 267 -87.68 50.45 93.01
CA ARG A 267 -88.26 50.87 94.31
C ARG A 267 -88.13 52.37 94.53
N ARG A 268 -86.96 52.95 94.27
CA ARG A 268 -86.74 54.40 94.40
C ARG A 268 -87.56 55.19 93.39
N LEU A 269 -87.78 54.68 92.19
CA LEU A 269 -88.66 55.27 91.19
C LEU A 269 -90.11 55.20 91.66
N ALA A 270 -90.58 54.08 92.21
CA ALA A 270 -91.90 53.99 92.81
C ALA A 270 -92.06 54.96 94.01
N ASP A 271 -91.03 55.09 94.86
CA ASP A 271 -91.01 56.06 95.95
C ASP A 271 -90.98 57.51 95.43
N MET A 272 -90.22 57.78 94.37
CA MET A 272 -90.17 59.09 93.70
C MET A 272 -91.46 59.40 92.94
N GLU A 273 -92.13 58.42 92.35
CA GLU A 273 -93.44 58.57 91.71
C GLU A 273 -94.49 58.93 92.76
N ALA A 274 -94.48 58.25 93.91
CA ALA A 274 -95.26 58.64 95.08
C ALA A 274 -94.86 60.05 95.57
N MET A 275 -93.57 60.39 95.54
CA MET A 275 -93.09 61.74 95.87
C MET A 275 -93.51 62.78 94.83
N THR A 276 -93.55 62.48 93.53
CA THR A 276 -94.05 63.39 92.49
C THR A 276 -95.56 63.54 92.54
N GLU A 277 -96.31 62.52 92.96
CA GLU A 277 -97.72 62.70 93.34
C GLU A 277 -97.86 63.70 94.50
N THR A 278 -96.90 63.73 95.42
CA THR A 278 -96.83 64.78 96.46
C THR A 278 -96.22 66.10 95.99
N MET A 279 -95.36 66.10 94.96
CA MET A 279 -94.60 67.26 94.47
C MET A 279 -95.30 67.99 93.33
N ASP A 280 -96.22 67.35 92.59
CA ASP A 280 -97.19 68.00 91.70
C ASP A 280 -98.19 68.86 92.50
N ASN A 281 -98.21 68.72 93.83
CA ASN A 281 -98.85 69.66 94.76
C ASN A 281 -97.92 70.81 95.23
N ILE A 282 -96.71 70.93 94.69
CA ILE A 282 -95.70 71.92 95.10
C ILE A 282 -95.35 72.80 93.91
N ALA A 283 -95.71 74.09 93.99
CA ALA A 283 -95.41 75.10 92.99
C ALA A 283 -93.89 75.28 92.80
N PHE A 284 -93.44 75.32 91.54
CA PHE A 284 -92.04 75.52 91.16
C PHE A 284 -91.47 76.83 91.74
N ASP A 285 -90.28 76.70 92.35
CA ASP A 285 -89.57 77.76 93.06
C ASP A 285 -88.52 78.42 92.16
N ASP A 286 -88.62 79.75 92.02
CA ASP A 286 -87.72 80.63 91.27
C ASP A 286 -86.43 81.00 92.04
N SER A 287 -86.12 80.25 93.10
CA SER A 287 -84.95 80.47 93.95
C SER A 287 -83.62 80.15 93.26
N GLU A 288 -82.52 80.64 93.85
CA GLU A 288 -81.17 80.51 93.29
C GLU A 288 -80.71 79.07 93.03
N ASP A 289 -81.26 78.08 93.76
CA ASP A 289 -80.87 76.68 93.59
C ASP A 289 -81.42 76.08 92.28
N GLY A 290 -82.59 76.51 91.81
CA GLY A 290 -83.09 76.15 90.47
C GLY A 290 -82.20 76.68 89.34
N LYS A 291 -81.56 77.84 89.56
CA LYS A 291 -80.57 78.39 88.62
C LYS A 291 -79.25 77.61 88.64
N LYS A 292 -78.82 77.09 89.80
CA LYS A 292 -77.65 76.19 89.90
C LYS A 292 -77.88 74.87 89.20
N ALA A 293 -79.07 74.26 89.32
CA ALA A 293 -79.40 73.03 88.60
C ALA A 293 -79.27 73.19 87.07
N LYS A 294 -79.70 74.34 86.53
CA LYS A 294 -79.53 74.68 85.11
C LYS A 294 -78.07 74.81 84.67
N ILE A 295 -77.17 75.25 85.55
CA ILE A 295 -75.72 75.32 85.28
C ILE A 295 -75.13 73.90 85.24
N VAL A 296 -75.53 73.03 86.17
CA VAL A 296 -75.08 71.63 86.22
C VAL A 296 -75.50 70.86 84.96
N VAL A 297 -76.72 71.07 84.47
CA VAL A 297 -77.20 70.46 83.21
C VAL A 297 -76.41 70.98 82.00
N LYS A 298 -76.08 72.27 81.95
CA LYS A 298 -75.25 72.83 80.87
C LYS A 298 -73.81 72.28 80.88
N GLU A 299 -73.24 72.08 82.06
CA GLU A 299 -71.90 71.51 82.21
C GLU A 299 -71.85 70.03 81.80
N THR A 300 -72.88 69.26 82.14
CA THR A 300 -72.98 67.85 81.73
C THR A 300 -73.10 67.70 80.21
N ILE A 301 -73.87 68.57 79.54
CA ILE A 301 -73.92 68.61 78.07
C ILE A 301 -72.55 68.97 77.47
N ARG A 302 -71.84 69.93 78.06
CA ARG A 302 -70.49 70.33 77.62
C ARG A 302 -69.49 69.19 77.74
N MET A 303 -69.48 68.47 78.87
CA MET A 303 -68.63 67.29 79.07
C MET A 303 -68.94 66.20 78.04
N ALA A 304 -70.23 65.90 77.79
CA ALA A 304 -70.62 64.91 76.80
C ALA A 304 -70.14 65.26 75.38
N MET A 305 -70.24 66.54 74.98
CA MET A 305 -69.71 67.00 73.68
C MET A 305 -68.21 66.82 73.58
N LYS A 306 -67.46 67.16 74.64
CA LYS A 306 -66.00 67.01 74.68
C LYS A 306 -65.58 65.53 74.55
N THR A 307 -66.27 64.62 75.23
CA THR A 307 -65.99 63.17 75.12
C THR A 307 -66.28 62.64 73.71
N LEU A 308 -67.31 63.16 73.04
CA LEU A 308 -67.63 62.78 71.66
C LEU A 308 -66.54 63.24 70.69
N GLU A 309 -66.02 64.45 70.89
CA GLU A 309 -64.96 65.05 70.08
C GLU A 309 -63.62 64.32 70.24
N GLU A 310 -63.28 63.92 71.47
CA GLU A 310 -62.11 63.07 71.77
C GLU A 310 -62.23 61.67 71.11
N ASN A 311 -63.43 61.08 71.07
CA ASN A 311 -63.65 59.80 70.39
C ASN A 311 -63.56 59.94 68.86
N LEU A 312 -64.07 61.04 68.29
CA LEU A 312 -63.96 61.31 66.86
C LEU A 312 -62.51 61.47 66.42
N GLN A 313 -61.68 62.09 67.26
CA GLN A 313 -60.24 62.23 67.02
C GLN A 313 -59.53 60.88 67.04
N LYS A 314 -59.87 59.98 67.98
CA LYS A 314 -59.34 58.61 68.00
C LYS A 314 -59.73 57.80 66.77
N PHE A 315 -60.94 57.98 66.24
CA PHE A 315 -61.35 57.33 64.99
C PHE A 315 -60.54 57.82 63.80
N LYS A 316 -60.25 59.13 63.70
CA LYS A 316 -59.38 59.68 62.65
C LYS A 316 -57.94 59.15 62.75
N GLU A 317 -57.39 59.04 63.96
CA GLU A 317 -56.06 58.46 64.19
C GLU A 317 -55.98 56.96 63.84
N LEU A 318 -57.06 56.22 64.07
CA LEU A 318 -57.17 54.81 63.65
C LEU A 318 -57.29 54.69 62.13
N ASP A 319 -58.07 55.54 61.47
CA ASP A 319 -58.21 55.58 60.02
C ASP A 319 -56.87 55.94 59.35
N GLU A 320 -56.13 56.90 59.92
CA GLU A 320 -54.76 57.22 59.49
C GLU A 320 -53.77 56.05 59.67
N LYS A 321 -53.91 55.26 60.74
CA LYS A 321 -53.03 54.12 61.01
C LYS A 321 -53.32 52.89 60.14
N TYR A 322 -54.58 52.63 59.82
CA TYR A 322 -54.99 51.36 59.21
C TYR A 322 -55.51 51.49 57.78
N ALA A 323 -55.99 52.65 57.35
CA ALA A 323 -56.52 52.87 56.00
C ALA A 323 -55.62 53.76 55.12
N SER A 324 -54.98 54.81 55.66
CA SER A 324 -54.20 55.76 54.84
C SER A 324 -52.67 55.78 55.08
N GLY A 325 -52.16 55.15 56.15
CA GLY A 325 -50.73 55.12 56.49
C GLY A 325 -50.12 53.72 56.49
N THR A 326 -48.87 53.60 56.00
CA THR A 326 -47.93 52.45 56.05
C THR A 326 -48.37 51.05 55.59
N PHE A 327 -49.65 50.68 55.64
CA PHE A 327 -50.15 49.38 55.18
C PHE A 327 -50.46 49.33 53.67
N LYS A 328 -50.54 50.49 53.00
CA LYS A 328 -50.80 50.60 51.56
C LYS A 328 -49.73 49.90 50.69
N GLY A 329 -48.54 49.64 51.23
CA GLY A 329 -47.47 48.90 50.54
C GLY A 329 -47.39 47.41 50.87
N PHE A 330 -48.20 46.91 51.82
CA PHE A 330 -48.17 45.49 52.25
C PHE A 330 -49.45 44.71 51.90
N SER A 331 -50.55 45.39 51.58
CA SER A 331 -51.79 44.75 51.12
C SER A 331 -52.07 45.10 49.66
N ILE A 332 -52.13 44.07 48.80
CA ILE A 332 -52.50 44.20 47.39
C ILE A 332 -54.01 44.46 47.29
N PRO A 333 -54.46 45.54 46.64
CA PRO A 333 -55.88 45.83 46.42
C PRO A 333 -56.59 44.68 45.68
N ILE A 334 -57.83 44.38 46.07
CA ILE A 334 -58.64 43.32 45.43
C ILE A 334 -58.83 43.58 43.93
N ASP A 335 -58.91 44.85 43.53
CA ASP A 335 -59.01 45.25 42.11
C ASP A 335 -57.75 44.84 41.32
N GLU A 336 -56.57 44.96 41.93
CA GLU A 336 -55.30 44.53 41.33
C GLU A 336 -55.24 43.01 41.21
N ILE A 337 -55.69 42.27 42.23
CA ILE A 337 -55.78 40.80 42.19
C ILE A 337 -56.72 40.34 41.07
N SER A 338 -57.85 41.03 40.91
CA SER A 338 -58.83 40.73 39.85
C SER A 338 -58.23 41.02 38.47
N SER A 339 -57.56 42.16 38.30
CA SER A 339 -56.87 42.54 37.07
C SER A 339 -55.78 41.52 36.68
N VAL A 340 -54.97 41.08 37.64
CA VAL A 340 -53.88 40.12 37.40
C VAL A 340 -54.43 38.73 37.05
N ASN A 341 -55.54 38.31 37.64
CA ASN A 341 -56.20 37.04 37.30
C ASN A 341 -56.86 37.08 35.91
N GLU A 342 -57.43 38.22 35.51
CA GLU A 342 -57.93 38.42 34.14
C GLU A 342 -56.81 38.44 33.10
N GLU A 343 -55.69 39.10 33.42
CA GLU A 343 -54.49 39.12 32.57
C GLU A 343 -53.94 37.70 32.37
N LEU A 344 -53.85 36.89 33.43
CA LEU A 344 -53.40 35.50 33.34
C LEU A 344 -54.28 34.69 32.37
N LYS A 345 -55.61 34.79 32.49
CA LYS A 345 -56.53 34.09 31.60
C LYS A 345 -56.37 34.54 30.14
N SER A 346 -56.20 35.84 29.92
CA SER A 346 -55.96 36.40 28.59
C SER A 346 -54.65 35.89 27.98
N GLN A 347 -53.55 35.87 28.75
CA GLN A 347 -52.26 35.38 28.27
C GLN A 347 -52.27 33.86 28.04
N TYR A 348 -52.95 33.09 28.88
CA TYR A 348 -53.09 31.64 28.69
C TYR A 348 -53.78 31.30 27.37
N GLU A 349 -54.88 31.98 27.01
CA GLU A 349 -55.54 31.76 25.73
C GLU A 349 -54.62 32.11 24.54
N ALA A 350 -53.85 33.19 24.63
CA ALA A 350 -52.87 33.55 23.60
C ALA A 350 -51.77 32.50 23.44
N VAL A 351 -51.23 31.98 24.55
CA VAL A 351 -50.23 30.90 24.54
C VAL A 351 -50.82 29.63 23.93
N LYS A 352 -52.05 29.28 24.31
CA LYS A 352 -52.74 28.10 23.81
C LYS A 352 -52.99 28.18 22.30
N GLU A 353 -53.49 29.30 21.79
CA GLU A 353 -53.69 29.54 20.36
C GLU A 353 -52.36 29.45 19.58
N HIS A 354 -51.27 29.99 20.14
CA HIS A 354 -49.95 29.90 19.54
C HIS A 354 -49.42 28.45 19.50
N THR A 355 -49.62 27.66 20.56
CA THR A 355 -49.23 26.24 20.56
C THR A 355 -50.04 25.40 19.57
N GLU A 356 -51.34 25.65 19.45
CA GLU A 356 -52.22 24.94 18.52
C GLU A 356 -51.90 25.28 17.05
N SER A 357 -51.47 26.52 16.77
CA SER A 357 -51.10 26.95 15.41
C SER A 357 -49.70 26.51 14.98
N THR A 358 -48.74 26.42 15.91
CA THR A 358 -47.35 26.00 15.61
C THR A 358 -47.17 24.48 15.61
N GLY A 359 -48.07 23.72 16.23
CA GLY A 359 -47.96 22.26 16.34
C GLY A 359 -46.85 21.78 17.30
N LEU A 360 -46.27 22.69 18.08
CA LEU A 360 -45.25 22.37 19.09
C LEU A 360 -45.91 21.85 20.38
N ASP A 361 -45.38 20.74 20.92
CA ASP A 361 -45.93 20.12 22.13
C ASP A 361 -45.42 20.83 23.41
N PHE A 362 -46.20 21.80 23.87
CA PHE A 362 -46.02 22.45 25.18
C PHE A 362 -47.11 22.03 26.19
N SER A 363 -47.68 20.84 26.04
CA SER A 363 -48.78 20.33 26.88
C SER A 363 -48.50 20.42 28.38
N VAL A 364 -47.29 20.06 28.83
CA VAL A 364 -46.87 20.15 30.24
C VAL A 364 -46.86 21.60 30.75
N TRP A 365 -46.49 22.56 29.89
CA TRP A 365 -46.44 23.98 30.25
C TRP A 365 -47.85 24.57 30.38
N LEU A 366 -48.73 24.20 29.44
CA LEU A 366 -50.15 24.58 29.47
C LEU A 366 -50.87 24.01 30.70
N GLU A 367 -50.59 22.75 31.05
CA GLU A 367 -51.16 22.10 32.25
C GLU A 367 -50.76 22.85 33.54
N LYS A 368 -49.53 23.37 33.61
CA LYS A 368 -49.07 24.17 34.75
C LYS A 368 -49.79 25.50 34.85
N ILE A 369 -49.94 26.22 33.75
CA ILE A 369 -50.68 27.49 33.72
C ILE A 369 -52.15 27.26 34.08
N GLU A 370 -52.77 26.21 33.55
CA GLU A 370 -54.16 25.84 33.86
C GLU A 370 -54.34 25.50 35.35
N THR A 371 -53.40 24.78 35.94
CA THR A 371 -53.39 24.50 37.38
C THR A 371 -53.34 25.79 38.20
N CYS A 372 -52.46 26.73 37.83
CA CYS A 372 -52.37 28.04 38.50
C CYS A 372 -53.69 28.83 38.41
N ILE A 373 -54.37 28.81 37.25
CA ILE A 373 -55.69 29.45 37.07
C ILE A 373 -56.74 28.80 37.97
N LEU A 374 -56.82 27.47 38.00
CA LEU A 374 -57.78 26.72 38.81
C LEU A 374 -57.59 26.99 40.31
N GLU A 375 -56.34 27.01 40.77
CA GLU A 375 -56.04 27.32 42.16
C GLU A 375 -56.28 28.79 42.50
N ALA A 376 -55.95 29.73 41.60
CA ALA A 376 -56.26 31.14 41.77
C ALA A 376 -57.78 31.37 41.91
N ASP A 377 -58.59 30.81 41.02
CA ASP A 377 -60.05 30.92 41.08
C ASP A 377 -60.65 30.26 42.34
N LYS A 378 -60.09 29.13 42.78
CA LYS A 378 -60.48 28.46 44.03
C LYS A 378 -60.19 29.35 45.24
N ASN A 379 -58.99 29.93 45.29
CA ASN A 379 -58.55 30.78 46.39
C ASN A 379 -59.31 32.11 46.41
N PHE A 380 -59.63 32.67 45.24
CA PHE A 380 -60.50 33.85 45.09
C PHE A 380 -61.89 33.59 45.67
N LYS A 381 -62.54 32.47 45.30
CA LYS A 381 -63.86 32.06 45.83
C LYS A 381 -63.84 31.79 47.34
N SER A 382 -62.70 31.39 47.86
CA SER A 382 -62.50 31.07 49.28
C SER A 382 -62.00 32.26 50.11
N PHE A 383 -61.95 33.47 49.53
CA PHE A 383 -61.46 34.71 50.15
C PHE A 383 -59.99 34.65 50.62
N PHE A 384 -59.19 33.71 50.08
CA PHE A 384 -57.74 33.64 50.27
C PHE A 384 -57.02 34.47 49.21
N PHE A 385 -57.15 35.80 49.32
CA PHE A 385 -56.70 36.74 48.30
C PHE A 385 -55.18 36.76 48.08
N ALA A 386 -54.38 36.55 49.13
CA ALA A 386 -52.92 36.49 49.01
C ALA A 386 -52.47 35.28 48.18
N GLU A 387 -53.01 34.10 48.47
CA GLU A 387 -52.77 32.87 47.72
C GLU A 387 -53.34 32.94 46.30
N CYS A 388 -54.50 33.58 46.10
CA CYS A 388 -55.01 33.88 44.76
C CYS A 388 -54.01 34.69 43.95
N TYR A 389 -53.50 35.79 44.52
CA TYR A 389 -52.54 36.65 43.85
C TYR A 389 -51.23 35.94 43.55
N ARG A 390 -50.71 35.14 44.50
CA ARG A 390 -49.49 34.35 44.28
C ARG A 390 -49.64 33.39 43.12
N ASN A 391 -50.74 32.64 43.06
CA ASN A 391 -50.98 31.69 41.98
C ASN A 391 -51.20 32.40 40.63
N ALA A 392 -51.83 33.58 40.64
CA ALA A 392 -51.98 34.38 39.43
C ALA A 392 -50.63 34.90 38.90
N VAL A 393 -49.76 35.41 39.78
CA VAL A 393 -48.41 35.85 39.42
C VAL A 393 -47.52 34.68 38.98
N GLU A 394 -47.62 33.53 39.66
CA GLU A 394 -46.91 32.31 39.28
C GLU A 394 -47.32 31.85 37.87
N GLY A 395 -48.63 31.81 37.58
CA GLY A 395 -49.14 31.51 36.24
C GLY A 395 -48.60 32.48 35.18
N LEU A 396 -48.60 33.79 35.48
CA LEU A 396 -48.04 34.80 34.57
C LEU A 396 -46.54 34.62 34.33
N SER A 397 -45.80 34.15 35.33
CA SER A 397 -44.38 33.82 35.17
C SER A 397 -44.16 32.66 34.19
N TYR A 398 -45.06 31.67 34.18
CA TYR A 398 -45.03 30.59 33.19
C TYR A 398 -45.41 31.09 31.79
N CYS A 399 -46.39 31.98 31.65
CA CYS A 399 -46.72 32.62 30.37
C CYS A 399 -45.54 33.45 29.82
N LYS A 400 -44.85 34.17 30.70
CA LYS A 400 -43.64 34.92 30.35
C LYS A 400 -42.51 33.99 29.94
N GLY A 401 -42.26 32.92 30.72
CA GLY A 401 -41.24 31.93 30.39
C GLY A 401 -41.50 31.24 29.04
N TYR A 402 -42.77 30.99 28.71
CA TYR A 402 -43.15 30.52 27.38
C TYR A 402 -42.77 31.53 26.29
N SER A 403 -43.12 32.81 26.49
CA SER A 403 -42.77 33.88 25.56
C SER A 403 -41.26 34.02 25.38
N ASP A 404 -40.49 33.91 26.48
CA ASP A 404 -39.02 33.96 26.45
C ASP A 404 -38.45 32.76 25.67
N ILE A 405 -39.01 31.55 25.83
CA ILE A 405 -38.60 30.38 25.04
C ILE A 405 -38.91 30.57 23.55
N ILE A 406 -40.09 31.09 23.21
CA ILE A 406 -40.43 31.38 21.82
C ILE A 406 -39.50 32.45 21.25
N ASN A 407 -39.18 33.49 22.01
CA ASN A 407 -38.21 34.50 21.60
C ASN A 407 -36.82 33.90 21.40
N ILE A 408 -36.37 33.01 22.29
CA ILE A 408 -35.08 32.31 22.13
C ILE A 408 -35.11 31.40 20.90
N LEU A 409 -36.20 30.70 20.64
CA LEU A 409 -36.35 29.85 19.45
C LEU A 409 -36.35 30.67 18.17
N ASN A 410 -37.03 31.83 18.17
CA ASN A 410 -37.02 32.77 17.06
C ASN A 410 -35.65 33.43 16.91
N GLU A 411 -34.98 33.81 18.00
CA GLU A 411 -33.59 34.30 17.97
C GLU A 411 -32.63 33.21 17.51
N TYR A 412 -32.88 31.93 17.81
CA TYR A 412 -32.09 30.82 17.27
C TYR A 412 -32.31 30.66 15.78
N ALA A 413 -33.56 30.73 15.31
CA ALA A 413 -33.91 30.72 13.89
C ALA A 413 -33.33 31.94 13.15
N ASP A 414 -33.45 33.13 13.71
CA ASP A 414 -32.89 34.38 13.17
C ASP A 414 -31.34 34.40 13.30
N SER A 415 -30.78 33.71 14.29
CA SER A 415 -29.32 33.53 14.43
C SER A 415 -28.79 32.50 13.43
N SER A 416 -29.57 31.48 13.07
CA SER A 416 -29.23 30.65 11.91
C SER A 416 -29.28 31.46 10.61
N GLU A 417 -30.15 32.46 10.49
CA GLU A 417 -30.16 33.37 9.32
C GLU A 417 -29.04 34.44 9.35
N SER A 418 -28.46 34.77 10.51
CA SER A 418 -27.46 35.86 10.66
C SER A 418 -26.05 35.41 11.03
N SER A 419 -25.82 34.12 11.28
CA SER A 419 -24.48 33.52 11.47
C SER A 419 -23.94 32.82 10.22
N GLU A 420 -24.65 32.94 9.09
CA GLU A 420 -24.22 32.51 7.75
C GLU A 420 -23.35 33.55 7.00
N GLU A 421 -22.90 34.63 7.63
CA GLU A 421 -21.94 35.54 6.97
C GLU A 421 -20.46 35.12 7.10
N ASN A 422 -20.13 33.94 7.65
CA ASN A 422 -18.75 33.43 7.63
C ASN A 422 -18.56 31.90 7.55
N ALA A 423 -19.56 31.14 7.11
CA ALA A 423 -19.35 29.79 6.59
C ALA A 423 -20.59 29.31 5.81
N SER A 424 -20.37 29.06 4.52
CA SER A 424 -21.19 28.30 3.57
C SER A 424 -22.66 28.70 3.40
N ASP A 425 -22.89 29.51 2.37
CA ASP A 425 -23.78 29.20 1.23
C ASP A 425 -24.59 27.88 1.38
N GLU A 426 -25.80 27.95 1.93
CA GLU A 426 -26.89 27.00 1.64
C GLU A 426 -28.18 27.76 1.33
N SER A 427 -28.06 28.64 0.33
CA SER A 427 -29.16 28.90 -0.59
C SER A 427 -29.41 27.61 -1.38
N ASP A 428 -30.50 26.88 -1.08
CA ASP A 428 -30.90 25.64 -1.76
C ASP A 428 -29.76 24.59 -1.82
N SER A 429 -29.67 23.70 -0.83
CA SER A 429 -28.72 22.56 -0.89
C SER A 429 -29.11 21.65 -2.07
N GLU A 430 -28.61 22.00 -3.26
CA GLU A 430 -28.49 21.12 -4.40
C GLU A 430 -27.74 19.90 -3.89
N TRP A 431 -28.46 18.77 -3.83
CA TRP A 431 -27.88 17.49 -3.45
C TRP A 431 -26.53 17.30 -4.15
N GLU A 432 -25.47 17.11 -3.37
CA GLU A 432 -24.11 16.97 -3.87
C GLU A 432 -23.79 15.51 -4.19
N ASP A 433 -23.33 15.24 -5.43
CA ASP A 433 -22.88 13.91 -5.83
C ASP A 433 -21.44 13.64 -5.38
N TYR A 434 -21.30 12.95 -4.25
CA TYR A 434 -20.03 12.49 -3.69
C TYR A 434 -19.23 11.59 -4.63
N TYR A 435 -19.89 10.85 -5.52
CA TYR A 435 -19.19 10.02 -6.51
C TYR A 435 -18.66 10.87 -7.67
N GLU A 436 -19.41 11.89 -8.09
CA GLU A 436 -18.93 12.87 -9.08
C GLU A 436 -17.70 13.62 -8.55
N PHE A 437 -17.74 14.09 -7.31
CA PHE A 437 -16.61 14.77 -6.68
C PHE A 437 -15.39 13.85 -6.53
N LEU A 438 -15.58 12.60 -6.11
CA LEU A 438 -14.47 11.66 -5.87
C LEU A 438 -13.80 11.16 -7.15
N PHE A 439 -14.55 11.10 -8.26
CA PHE A 439 -14.05 10.60 -9.53
C PHE A 439 -13.68 11.70 -10.52
N GLU A 440 -14.18 12.94 -10.36
CA GLU A 440 -13.95 14.08 -11.26
C GLU A 440 -14.00 13.67 -12.75
N ASN A 441 -12.86 13.70 -13.44
CA ASN A 441 -12.73 13.33 -14.86
C ASN A 441 -12.99 11.85 -15.15
N ASP A 442 -12.89 10.99 -14.13
CA ASP A 442 -13.17 9.56 -14.21
C ASP A 442 -14.65 9.24 -13.88
N TYR A 443 -15.51 10.26 -13.66
CA TYR A 443 -16.94 10.08 -13.39
C TYR A 443 -17.72 9.73 -14.66
N ASP A 444 -18.58 8.71 -14.57
CA ASP A 444 -19.44 8.20 -15.64
C ASP A 444 -20.85 7.94 -15.11
N CYS A 445 -21.79 8.84 -15.45
CA CYS A 445 -23.20 8.74 -15.05
C CYS A 445 -23.90 7.42 -15.47
N SER A 446 -23.34 6.66 -16.41
CA SER A 446 -23.86 5.34 -16.80
C SER A 446 -23.41 4.21 -15.87
N PHE A 447 -22.36 4.42 -15.09
CA PHE A 447 -21.85 3.47 -14.11
C PHE A 447 -22.58 3.59 -12.76
N ASP A 448 -22.78 2.46 -12.08
CA ASP A 448 -23.41 2.41 -10.77
C ASP A 448 -22.35 2.35 -9.66
N TYR A 449 -22.00 3.52 -9.13
CA TYR A 449 -20.95 3.67 -8.12
C TYR A 449 -21.29 3.02 -6.78
N THR A 450 -22.56 2.76 -6.49
CA THR A 450 -23.01 2.03 -5.29
C THR A 450 -22.46 0.59 -5.26
N GLN A 451 -22.13 0.01 -6.42
CA GLN A 451 -21.58 -1.35 -6.53
C GLN A 451 -20.07 -1.44 -6.19
N LEU A 452 -19.39 -0.30 -6.01
CA LEU A 452 -17.97 -0.30 -5.67
C LEU A 452 -17.76 -0.79 -4.22
N ASN A 453 -16.79 -1.67 -4.03
CA ASN A 453 -16.40 -2.05 -2.67
C ASN A 453 -15.59 -0.92 -2.00
N GLU A 454 -15.52 -0.93 -0.67
CA GLU A 454 -14.78 0.07 0.12
C GLU A 454 -13.31 0.19 -0.32
N ASN A 455 -12.66 -0.90 -0.74
CA ASN A 455 -11.26 -0.86 -1.17
C ASN A 455 -11.05 -0.04 -2.44
N ASP A 456 -12.01 -0.06 -3.36
CA ASP A 456 -11.92 0.69 -4.61
C ASP A 456 -12.21 2.18 -4.39
N LEU A 457 -13.19 2.51 -3.53
CA LEU A 457 -13.40 3.89 -3.07
C LEU A 457 -12.18 4.44 -2.30
N LYS A 458 -11.57 3.63 -1.43
CA LYS A 458 -10.37 3.99 -0.67
C LYS A 458 -9.17 4.26 -1.57
N LYS A 459 -9.01 3.49 -2.65
CA LYS A 459 -7.94 3.73 -3.65
C LYS A 459 -8.16 5.07 -4.33
N GLN A 460 -9.40 5.37 -4.72
CA GLN A 460 -9.73 6.62 -5.39
C GLN A 460 -9.57 7.82 -4.44
N TYR A 461 -10.07 7.73 -3.21
CA TYR A 461 -9.83 8.74 -2.16
C TYR A 461 -8.34 9.01 -1.96
N ARG A 462 -7.49 7.98 -1.86
CA ARG A 462 -6.04 8.16 -1.73
C ARG A 462 -5.40 8.83 -2.95
N LYS A 463 -5.92 8.57 -4.15
CA LYS A 463 -5.48 9.23 -5.40
C LYS A 463 -5.79 10.72 -5.32
N MET A 464 -7.00 11.08 -4.88
CA MET A 464 -7.47 12.47 -4.71
C MET A 464 -6.75 13.20 -3.58
N ALA A 465 -6.61 12.57 -2.42
CA ALA A 465 -5.91 13.14 -1.26
C ALA A 465 -4.43 13.40 -1.56
N LYS A 466 -3.80 12.59 -2.42
CA LYS A 466 -2.43 12.82 -2.88
C LYS A 466 -2.33 13.95 -3.92
N LYS A 467 -3.38 14.12 -4.74
CA LYS A 467 -3.45 15.18 -5.77
C LYS A 467 -3.61 16.55 -5.12
N TYR A 468 -4.44 16.65 -4.10
CA TYR A 468 -4.84 17.92 -3.46
C TYR A 468 -4.22 18.16 -2.07
N HIS A 469 -3.25 17.34 -1.63
CA HIS A 469 -2.63 17.51 -0.31
C HIS A 469 -2.02 18.91 -0.15
N PRO A 470 -2.21 19.62 0.98
CA PRO A 470 -1.65 20.95 1.20
C PRO A 470 -0.13 21.03 0.99
N ASP A 471 0.61 19.99 1.40
CA ASP A 471 2.07 19.89 1.18
C ASP A 471 2.50 19.80 -0.30
N ALA A 472 1.57 19.50 -1.21
CA ALA A 472 1.83 19.46 -2.66
C ALA A 472 1.41 20.76 -3.37
N ALA A 473 0.77 21.69 -2.66
CA ALA A 473 0.27 22.95 -3.21
C ALA A 473 1.39 24.00 -3.35
N SER A 474 1.23 24.92 -4.30
CA SER A 474 2.00 26.15 -4.35
C SER A 474 1.45 27.18 -3.34
N ASP A 475 2.22 28.22 -3.00
CA ASP A 475 1.76 29.26 -2.06
C ASP A 475 0.47 29.97 -2.54
N GLU A 476 0.18 29.94 -3.85
CA GLU A 476 -1.03 30.52 -4.45
C GLU A 476 -2.24 29.57 -4.35
N ASP A 477 -2.02 28.26 -4.41
CA ASP A 477 -3.07 27.23 -4.41
C ASP A 477 -3.32 26.62 -3.02
N LEU A 478 -2.56 27.03 -2.00
CA LEU A 478 -2.58 26.43 -0.67
C LEU A 478 -3.97 26.48 -0.02
N ALA A 479 -4.70 27.58 -0.20
CA ALA A 479 -6.05 27.73 0.33
C ALA A 479 -7.03 26.76 -0.35
N GLU A 480 -7.02 26.69 -1.68
CA GLU A 480 -7.86 25.81 -2.48
C GLU A 480 -7.59 24.32 -2.17
N TYR A 481 -6.32 23.93 -2.07
CA TYR A 481 -5.94 22.54 -1.76
C TYR A 481 -6.32 22.15 -0.34
N THR A 482 -6.27 23.10 0.59
CA THR A 482 -6.75 22.89 1.96
C THR A 482 -8.26 22.67 1.98
N GLU A 483 -9.03 23.52 1.29
CA GLU A 483 -10.50 23.39 1.18
C GLU A 483 -10.91 22.08 0.51
N ILE A 484 -10.32 21.74 -0.63
CA ILE A 484 -10.59 20.49 -1.36
C ILE A 484 -10.23 19.28 -0.49
N THR A 485 -9.09 19.32 0.22
CA THR A 485 -8.70 18.22 1.12
C THR A 485 -9.67 18.08 2.29
N THR A 486 -10.13 19.18 2.89
CA THR A 486 -11.12 19.12 3.97
C THR A 486 -12.45 18.56 3.49
N HIS A 487 -12.90 18.94 2.30
CA HIS A 487 -14.14 18.43 1.71
C HIS A 487 -14.04 16.95 1.33
N LEU A 488 -12.91 16.55 0.75
CA LEU A 488 -12.61 15.16 0.43
C LEU A 488 -12.60 14.26 1.67
N ASN A 489 -12.08 14.75 2.80
CA ASN A 489 -12.11 14.02 4.07
C ASN A 489 -13.55 13.83 4.56
N ARG A 490 -14.40 14.87 4.47
CA ARG A 490 -15.83 14.80 4.82
C ARG A 490 -16.56 13.75 4.00
N ILE A 491 -16.37 13.75 2.68
CA ILE A 491 -16.94 12.75 1.77
C ILE A 491 -16.46 11.34 2.13
N TRP A 492 -15.17 11.17 2.44
CA TRP A 492 -14.63 9.87 2.83
C TRP A 492 -15.17 9.38 4.17
N GLU A 493 -15.42 10.25 5.14
CA GLU A 493 -16.05 9.88 6.41
C GLU A 493 -17.45 9.31 6.20
N GLU A 494 -18.22 9.86 5.26
CA GLU A 494 -19.54 9.36 4.90
C GLU A 494 -19.46 8.03 4.12
N LEU A 495 -18.61 7.94 3.10
CA LEU A 495 -18.50 6.75 2.25
C LEU A 495 -17.74 5.57 2.89
N SER A 496 -16.92 5.81 3.91
CA SER A 496 -16.18 4.75 4.61
C SER A 496 -16.99 4.04 5.69
N ASP A 497 -18.03 4.70 6.23
CA ASP A 497 -18.94 4.09 7.17
C ASP A 497 -20.05 3.33 6.43
N SER A 498 -20.19 2.03 6.69
CA SER A 498 -21.16 1.20 5.97
C SER A 498 -22.62 1.62 6.19
N GLY A 499 -22.94 2.19 7.36
CA GLY A 499 -24.30 2.62 7.69
C GLY A 499 -24.65 3.90 6.95
N ARG A 500 -23.81 4.93 7.10
CA ARG A 500 -23.99 6.24 6.45
C ARG A 500 -23.92 6.16 4.93
N ARG A 501 -23.00 5.34 4.40
CA ARG A 501 -22.92 5.06 2.97
C ARG A 501 -24.21 4.45 2.43
N THR A 502 -24.87 3.56 3.16
CA THR A 502 -26.12 2.92 2.67
C THR A 502 -27.25 3.95 2.53
N GLU A 503 -27.30 4.92 3.45
CA GLU A 503 -28.25 6.03 3.41
C GLU A 503 -27.97 6.95 2.21
N TYR A 504 -26.70 7.32 2.01
CA TYR A 504 -26.28 8.10 0.84
C TYR A 504 -26.51 7.35 -0.49
N ASP A 505 -26.21 6.06 -0.56
CA ASP A 505 -26.42 5.24 -1.76
C ASP A 505 -27.91 5.19 -2.15
N SER A 506 -28.81 5.27 -1.17
CA SER A 506 -30.25 5.33 -1.41
C SER A 506 -30.66 6.68 -2.03
N THR A 507 -30.18 7.80 -1.48
CA THR A 507 -30.46 9.15 -2.02
C THR A 507 -29.82 9.36 -3.40
N TYR A 508 -28.60 8.85 -3.60
CA TYR A 508 -27.92 8.81 -4.89
C TYR A 508 -28.72 8.08 -5.97
N LEU A 509 -29.26 6.90 -5.66
CA LEU A 509 -30.08 6.15 -6.60
C LEU A 509 -31.41 6.85 -6.90
N GLU A 510 -32.05 7.45 -5.90
CA GLU A 510 -33.29 8.23 -6.11
C GLU A 510 -33.06 9.42 -7.04
N ASN A 511 -31.98 10.19 -6.83
CA ASN A 511 -31.64 11.34 -7.66
C ASN A 511 -31.14 10.95 -9.05
N ARG A 512 -30.38 9.87 -9.19
CA ARG A 512 -29.96 9.35 -10.49
C ARG A 512 -31.16 8.87 -11.32
N ASN A 513 -32.12 8.19 -10.69
CA ASN A 513 -33.32 7.70 -11.38
C ASN A 513 -34.28 8.83 -11.77
N SER A 514 -34.37 9.91 -10.97
CA SER A 514 -35.17 11.09 -11.32
C SER A 514 -34.58 11.83 -12.53
N HIS A 515 -33.25 11.93 -12.63
CA HIS A 515 -32.55 12.52 -13.79
C HIS A 515 -32.59 11.67 -15.06
N GLN A 516 -32.79 10.34 -14.97
CA GLN A 516 -33.03 9.47 -16.14
C GLN A 516 -34.49 9.47 -16.62
N ALA A 517 -35.44 9.91 -15.80
CA ALA A 517 -36.87 9.94 -16.11
C ALA A 517 -37.36 11.30 -16.63
N ALA A 518 -36.57 12.37 -16.46
CA ALA A 518 -36.74 13.68 -17.09
C ALA A 518 -36.08 13.71 -18.47
#